data_AF-A0A4Q4BRD4-F1
#
_entry.id   AF-A0A4Q4BRD4-F1
#
_cell.length_a   1.000
_cell.length_b   1.000
_cell.length_c   1.000
_cell.angle_alpha   90.00
_cell.angle_beta   90.00
_cell.angle_gamma   90.00
#
_symmetry.space_group_name_H-M   'P 1'
#
loop_
_entity.id
_entity.type
_entity.pdbx_description
1 polymer ?
#
loop_
_entity_poly.entity_id
_entity_poly.type
_entity_poly.pdbx_seq_one_letter_code
_entity_poly.pdbx_strand_id
1 'polypeptide(L)'
;MTQEIRAEIRLPTQELRKDLPFYTKTLGFRLDMIFPADNPSVAVLSGHGVRLRIEKGASEAPGTLRILTDDPGFAGGEKSLVAPNGTKVEVD
;
A
#
# COMPACT_ATOMS: atom_id res chain seq x y z
N MET A 1 16.30 24.46 -12.76
CA MET A 1 15.71 23.11 -12.67
C MET A 1 15.22 22.94 -11.25
N THR A 2 13.92 22.82 -11.03
CA THR A 2 13.38 22.48 -9.71
C THR A 2 13.62 20.98 -9.49
N GLN A 3 14.37 20.64 -8.44
CA GLN A 3 14.50 19.24 -8.02
C GLN A 3 13.18 18.83 -7.38
N GLU A 4 12.60 17.72 -7.85
CA GLU A 4 11.39 17.17 -7.25
C GLU A 4 11.77 16.24 -6.09
N ILE A 5 11.38 16.63 -4.87
CA ILE A 5 11.60 15.84 -3.66
C ILE A 5 10.32 15.06 -3.36
N ARG A 6 10.40 13.74 -3.26
CA ARG A 6 9.28 12.85 -2.92
C ARG A 6 9.65 11.97 -1.73
N ALA A 7 8.68 11.74 -0.85
CA ALA A 7 8.77 10.77 0.24
C ALA A 7 7.86 9.57 -0.05
N GLU A 8 8.21 8.42 0.49
CA GLU A 8 7.43 7.18 0.40
C GLU A 8 7.61 6.36 1.68
N ILE A 9 6.60 5.57 2.01
CA ILE A 9 6.72 4.52 3.03
C ILE A 9 6.97 3.21 2.30
N ARG A 10 8.11 2.57 2.57
CA ARG A 10 8.41 1.24 2.05
C ARG A 10 7.83 0.16 2.96
N LEU A 11 7.11 -0.79 2.35
CA LEU A 11 6.54 -1.95 3.02
C LEU A 11 7.04 -3.24 2.31
N PRO A 12 7.38 -4.29 3.07
CA PRO A 12 7.84 -5.55 2.47
C PRO A 12 6.70 -6.28 1.75
N THR A 13 7.04 -7.19 0.85
CA THR A 13 6.12 -8.21 0.32
C THR A 13 6.89 -9.50 0.02
N GLN A 14 6.18 -10.63 0.10
CA GLN A 14 6.66 -11.90 -0.44
C GLN A 14 6.10 -12.20 -1.85
N GLU A 15 4.88 -11.70 -2.13
CA GLU A 15 4.18 -11.94 -3.39
C GLU A 15 3.32 -10.73 -3.75
N LEU A 16 3.89 -9.81 -4.54
CA LEU A 16 3.28 -8.52 -4.88
C LEU A 16 1.89 -8.67 -5.52
N ARG A 17 1.68 -9.71 -6.34
CA ARG A 17 0.39 -9.93 -7.02
C ARG A 17 -0.74 -10.24 -6.03
N LYS A 18 -0.44 -10.81 -4.86
CA LYS A 18 -1.42 -11.07 -3.80
C LYS A 18 -1.78 -9.79 -3.03
N ASP A 19 -0.83 -8.86 -2.91
CA ASP A 19 -1.04 -7.60 -2.19
C ASP A 19 -1.83 -6.57 -3.01
N LEU A 20 -1.60 -6.49 -4.32
CA LEU A 20 -2.17 -5.43 -5.14
C LEU A 20 -3.70 -5.31 -5.05
N PRO A 21 -4.51 -6.39 -5.06
CA PRO A 21 -5.96 -6.27 -4.90
C PRO A 21 -6.36 -5.67 -3.55
N PHE A 22 -5.63 -5.96 -2.48
CA PHE A 22 -5.90 -5.38 -1.16
C PHE A 22 -5.71 -3.87 -1.19
N TYR A 23 -4.55 -3.39 -1.66
CA TYR A 23 -4.30 -1.95 -1.69
C TYR A 23 -5.19 -1.22 -2.71
N THR A 24 -5.40 -1.78 -3.91
CA THR A 24 -6.10 -1.07 -4.99
C THR A 24 -7.62 -1.19 -4.94
N LYS A 25 -8.16 -2.31 -4.47
CA LYS A 25 -9.62 -2.55 -4.43
C LYS A 25 -10.18 -2.37 -3.03
N THR A 26 -9.57 -2.99 -2.01
CA THR A 26 -10.06 -2.90 -0.63
C THR A 26 -9.80 -1.52 -0.04
N LEU A 27 -8.57 -1.01 -0.19
CA LEU A 27 -8.20 0.31 0.34
C LEU A 27 -8.34 1.44 -0.68
N GLY A 28 -8.56 1.15 -1.97
CA GLY A 28 -8.76 2.19 -2.99
C GLY A 28 -7.52 3.01 -3.36
N PHE A 29 -6.31 2.54 -3.08
CA PHE A 29 -5.09 3.19 -3.57
C PHE A 29 -4.99 3.10 -5.10
N ARG A 30 -4.43 4.14 -5.72
CA ARG A 30 -4.09 4.13 -7.14
C ARG A 30 -2.71 3.52 -7.35
N LEU A 31 -2.60 2.62 -8.33
CA LEU A 31 -1.30 2.14 -8.82
C LEU A 31 -0.67 3.19 -9.74
N ASP A 32 0.45 3.76 -9.32
CA ASP A 32 1.18 4.77 -10.10
C ASP A 32 2.25 4.14 -10.99
N MET A 33 2.96 3.15 -10.45
CA MET A 33 4.06 2.48 -11.15
C MET A 33 4.19 1.04 -10.67
N ILE A 34 4.55 0.14 -11.57
CA ILE A 34 4.86 -1.26 -11.26
C ILE A 34 6.03 -1.71 -12.13
N PHE A 35 7.03 -2.35 -11.53
CA PHE A 35 8.22 -2.79 -12.28
C PHE A 35 8.96 -3.97 -11.61
N PRO A 36 9.74 -4.75 -12.40
CA PRO A 36 9.67 -4.79 -13.87
C PRO A 36 8.32 -5.34 -14.35
N ALA A 37 7.93 -5.09 -15.61
CA ALA A 37 6.57 -5.37 -16.08
C ALA A 37 6.24 -6.87 -16.21
N ASP A 38 7.25 -7.69 -16.50
CA ASP A 38 7.17 -9.14 -16.68
C ASP A 38 7.15 -9.90 -15.35
N ASN A 39 8.01 -9.51 -14.40
CA ASN A 39 8.07 -10.08 -13.07
C ASN A 39 8.09 -9.00 -11.97
N PRO A 40 6.95 -8.34 -11.70
CA PRO A 40 6.88 -7.24 -10.75
C PRO A 40 7.43 -7.58 -9.37
N SER A 41 8.44 -6.84 -8.95
CA SER A 41 9.01 -6.89 -7.59
C SER A 41 8.74 -5.62 -6.80
N VAL A 42 8.32 -4.54 -7.47
CA VAL A 42 7.99 -3.26 -6.85
C VAL A 42 6.67 -2.73 -7.40
N ALA A 43 5.80 -2.25 -6.50
CA ALA A 43 4.68 -1.38 -6.86
C ALA A 43 4.74 -0.08 -6.05
N VAL A 44 4.45 1.02 -6.74
CA VAL A 44 4.26 2.34 -6.15
C VAL A 44 2.78 2.67 -6.21
N LEU A 45 2.24 3.02 -5.07
CA LEU A 45 0.82 3.34 -4.88
C LEU A 45 0.68 4.73 -4.26
N SER A 46 -0.37 5.47 -4.62
CA SER A 46 -0.76 6.70 -3.95
C SER A 46 -2.24 6.72 -3.62
N GLY A 47 -2.57 7.32 -2.48
CA GLY A 47 -3.91 7.38 -1.94
C GLY A 47 -3.90 7.93 -0.52
N HIS A 48 -5.01 8.54 -0.09
CA HIS A 48 -5.21 8.95 1.31
C HIS A 48 -4.09 9.84 1.88
N GLY A 49 -3.47 10.67 1.02
CA GLY A 49 -2.38 11.58 1.41
C GLY A 49 -1.01 10.93 1.60
N VAL A 50 -0.86 9.62 1.33
CA VAL A 50 0.43 8.91 1.45
C VAL A 50 0.84 8.23 0.14
N ARG A 51 2.14 8.00 0.01
CA ARG A 51 2.73 7.24 -1.09
C ARG A 51 3.39 5.98 -0.51
N LEU A 52 2.96 4.82 -0.99
CA LEU A 52 3.47 3.52 -0.55
C LEU A 52 4.35 2.91 -1.63
N ARG A 53 5.45 2.29 -1.21
CA ARG A 53 6.28 1.42 -2.03
C ARG A 53 6.20 0.00 -1.46
N ILE A 54 5.52 -0.89 -2.17
CA ILE A 54 5.48 -2.31 -1.84
C ILE A 54 6.62 -2.99 -2.57
N GLU A 55 7.60 -3.53 -1.85
CA GLU A 55 8.85 -4.02 -2.43
C GLU A 55 9.22 -5.42 -1.93
N LYS A 56 9.47 -6.33 -2.88
CA LYS A 56 9.91 -7.69 -2.58
C LYS A 56 11.35 -7.68 -2.07
N GLY A 57 11.59 -8.34 -0.95
CA GLY A 57 12.91 -8.39 -0.32
C GLY A 57 13.30 -7.13 0.46
N ALA A 58 12.36 -6.19 0.68
CA ALA A 58 12.60 -5.10 1.63
C ALA A 58 12.88 -5.68 3.03
N SER A 59 13.84 -5.09 3.74
CA SER A 59 14.34 -5.61 5.03
C SER A 59 13.51 -5.14 6.22
N GLU A 60 12.66 -4.14 6.04
CA GLU A 60 11.79 -3.62 7.07
C GLU A 60 10.68 -4.62 7.42
N ALA A 61 10.22 -4.58 8.67
CA ALA A 61 9.02 -5.28 9.07
C ALA A 61 7.77 -4.62 8.46
N PRO A 62 6.65 -5.34 8.33
CA PRO A 62 5.38 -4.73 7.97
C PRO A 62 4.99 -3.61 8.95
N GLY A 63 4.43 -2.52 8.44
CA GLY A 63 4.00 -1.38 9.23
C GLY A 63 2.53 -1.44 9.65
N THR A 64 2.07 -0.35 10.28
CA THR A 64 0.65 -0.06 10.50
C THR A 64 0.27 1.18 9.70
N LEU A 65 -0.79 1.07 8.89
CA LEU A 65 -1.42 2.18 8.18
C LEU A 65 -2.75 2.51 8.86
N ARG A 66 -2.90 3.74 9.36
CA ARG A 66 -4.17 4.22 9.92
C ARG A 66 -4.92 5.02 8.85
N ILE A 67 -6.17 4.67 8.61
CA ILE A 67 -7.10 5.38 7.72
C ILE A 67 -8.16 6.03 8.61
N LEU A 68 -8.21 7.35 8.60
CA LEU A 68 -9.20 8.12 9.36
C LEU A 68 -10.29 8.58 8.39
N THR A 69 -11.51 8.08 8.54
CA THR A 69 -12.60 8.36 7.59
C THR A 69 -13.97 8.28 8.25
N ASP A 70 -14.87 9.16 7.84
CA ASP A 70 -16.28 9.15 8.21
C ASP A 70 -17.15 8.26 7.30
N ASP A 71 -16.57 7.63 6.28
CA ASP A 71 -17.27 6.67 5.41
C ASP A 71 -17.42 5.31 6.13
N PRO A 72 -18.64 4.93 6.56
CA PRO A 72 -18.86 3.65 7.22
C PRO A 72 -18.71 2.45 6.28
N GLY A 73 -18.69 2.66 4.96
CA GLY A 73 -18.52 1.62 3.95
C GLY A 73 -17.08 1.37 3.52
N PHE A 74 -16.12 2.20 3.96
CA PHE A 74 -14.71 2.05 3.58
C PHE A 74 -14.19 0.66 3.94
N ALA A 75 -13.44 0.03 3.03
CA ALA A 75 -12.95 -1.34 3.17
C ALA A 75 -14.04 -2.38 3.55
N GLY A 76 -15.30 -2.14 3.16
CA GLY A 76 -16.42 -3.01 3.51
C GLY A 76 -16.95 -2.82 4.94
N GLY A 77 -16.56 -1.74 5.62
CA GLY A 77 -16.94 -1.43 7.01
C GLY A 77 -16.03 -2.05 8.07
N GLU A 78 -14.95 -2.73 7.66
CA GLU A 78 -13.98 -3.33 8.58
C GLU A 78 -13.13 -2.26 9.28
N LYS A 79 -12.98 -2.38 10.60
CA LYS A 79 -12.19 -1.46 11.43
C LYS A 79 -10.73 -1.89 11.62
N SER A 80 -10.43 -3.17 11.40
CA SER A 80 -9.08 -3.73 11.51
C SER A 80 -8.85 -4.78 10.42
N LEU A 81 -7.84 -4.57 9.59
CA LEU A 81 -7.48 -5.48 8.51
C LEU A 81 -5.98 -5.79 8.55
N VAL A 82 -5.60 -6.92 7.94
CA VAL A 82 -4.20 -7.27 7.72
C VAL A 82 -4.02 -7.58 6.24
N ALA A 83 -3.16 -6.80 5.59
CA ALA A 83 -2.76 -7.05 4.21
C ALA A 83 -2.02 -8.39 4.10
N PRO A 84 -1.99 -9.05 2.92
CA PRO A 84 -1.26 -10.31 2.76
C PRO A 84 0.24 -10.21 3.08
N ASN A 85 0.86 -9.04 2.87
CA ASN A 85 2.23 -8.75 3.30
C ASN A 85 2.40 -8.51 4.80
N GLY A 86 1.35 -8.64 5.61
CA GLY A 86 1.37 -8.46 7.07
C GLY A 86 1.20 -7.02 7.53
N THR A 87 1.05 -6.05 6.62
CA THR A 87 0.79 -4.65 7.01
C THR A 87 -0.56 -4.57 7.70
N LYS A 88 -0.59 -4.00 8.90
CA LYS A 88 -1.83 -3.78 9.65
C LYS A 88 -2.51 -2.53 9.14
N VAL A 89 -3.82 -2.56 9.03
CA VAL A 89 -4.64 -1.42 8.68
C VAL A 89 -5.68 -1.22 9.77
N GLU A 90 -5.72 -0.03 10.34
CA GLU A 90 -6.73 0.39 11.31
C GLU A 90 -7.56 1.47 10.65
N VAL A 91 -8.89 1.33 10.67
CA VAL A 91 -9.83 2.30 10.14
C VAL A 91 -10.56 2.92 11.32
N ASP A 92 -10.46 4.23 11.48
CA ASP A 92 -11.17 4.98 12.52
C ASP A 92 -12.20 5.92 11.89
#